data_AF-A0A9P0D619-F1
#
_entry.id   AF-A0A9P0D619-F1
#
_cell.length_a   1.000
_cell.length_b   1.000
_cell.length_c   1.000
_cell.angle_alpha   90.00
_cell.angle_beta   90.00
_cell.angle_gamma   90.00
#
_symmetry.space_group_name_H-M   'P 1'
#
loop_
_entity.id
_entity.type
_entity.pdbx_description
1 polymer ?
#
loop_
_entity_poly.entity_id
_entity_poly.type
_entity_poly.pdbx_seq_one_letter_code
_entity_poly.pdbx_strand_id
1 'polypeptide(L)'
;LHKIDEVLIPTVSPSGVSNRVYNPTAWEFLENYDTLISNSQTPFRVRNFRQKVQQKGKQDIYKVEGGHTFFIPIDEGFGNDRAASIDEKIIDGHVIPKQVLFTTPTKKDVPYQTLANGDNNIRVVILFTQEQRGASVVNYVKSHTLFGDGTHTPGVVLAEIVKPNIPVKNGVVHLIQKPLMVVDGSVKKLLEEQLDYICNVGNVARHDNFHIPEYFQEYDPGYFQRYPDYLANIQYQEQDGRILSNFFNAIKDAGPAGEDFLRTLDKGHDITLFAPCNRALEGDLTLNAILRDTPRFLDILKMHLVVDNRLYVDKILQESQARVFQANTLNKGKNLYFNVITSDINRTLTVEGGGVNATVIQPDLAATNGIIHIIDRVLGVPYSTVLDKLRTDPMLKATYTLGNLQGFNNQLNDTRKRFTFFVPRDKAWFDAKVALPSAIKKLFMKEYAYHATSTLERHLVIAAESYSMEKIKQLSNDSNTFGTFGQQREVELPTARGSLRLYVEERQDNMDPNSDSSSFIIVWKGEKIPVFRPNVECTNGIIHVIDAPFLKESDIQVSAAYVIAPHVAMFILSIIVLV
;
A
#
# COMPACT_ATOMS: atom_id res chain seq x y z
N LEU A 1 24.79 35.45 19.43
CA LEU A 1 25.15 35.31 18.00
C LEU A 1 24.36 34.12 17.46
N HIS A 2 23.53 34.32 16.44
CA HIS A 2 22.78 33.24 15.79
C HIS A 2 23.36 33.03 14.39
N LYS A 3 23.70 31.79 14.06
CA LYS A 3 24.15 31.41 12.71
C LYS A 3 22.91 31.10 11.87
N ILE A 4 22.78 31.77 10.74
CA ILE A 4 21.72 31.53 9.74
C ILE A 4 22.31 30.78 8.54
N ASP A 5 21.45 30.02 7.87
CA ASP A 5 21.77 29.18 6.70
C ASP A 5 21.75 29.97 5.39
N GLU A 6 20.98 31.06 5.32
CA GLU A 6 20.89 31.92 4.14
C GLU A 6 20.98 33.42 4.48
N VAL A 7 21.34 34.24 3.50
CA VAL A 7 21.34 35.71 3.63
C VAL A 7 19.91 36.22 3.56
N LEU A 8 19.48 36.98 4.58
CA LEU A 8 18.15 37.59 4.60
C LEU A 8 18.05 38.69 3.53
N ILE A 9 17.14 38.51 2.57
CA ILE A 9 16.87 39.48 1.50
C ILE A 9 15.48 40.08 1.75
N PRO A 10 15.37 41.39 2.01
CA PRO A 10 14.09 42.03 2.19
C PRO A 10 13.36 42.19 0.85
N THR A 11 12.03 42.12 0.88
CA THR A 11 11.19 42.40 -0.30
C THR A 11 11.07 43.91 -0.48
N VAL A 12 11.82 44.47 -1.44
CA VAL A 12 11.88 45.91 -1.74
C VAL A 12 11.93 46.16 -3.25
N SER A 13 11.34 47.27 -3.71
CA SER A 13 11.45 47.66 -5.12
C SER A 13 12.89 48.01 -5.52
N PRO A 14 13.29 47.76 -6.78
CA PRO A 14 14.58 48.17 -7.32
C PRO A 14 14.89 49.66 -7.17
N SER A 15 16.18 49.97 -7.07
CA SER A 15 16.66 51.35 -7.09
C SER A 15 16.38 52.01 -8.45
N GLY A 16 15.54 53.05 -8.46
CA GLY A 16 15.23 53.85 -9.66
C GLY A 16 13.73 53.91 -10.03
N VAL A 17 12.88 53.12 -9.36
CA VAL A 17 11.43 53.20 -9.50
C VAL A 17 10.88 54.39 -8.68
N SER A 18 9.99 55.19 -9.26
CA SER A 18 9.46 56.43 -8.64
C SER A 18 8.60 56.19 -7.40
N ASN A 19 7.83 55.09 -7.38
CA ASN A 19 7.05 54.65 -6.23
C ASN A 19 7.66 53.39 -5.63
N ARG A 20 8.63 53.55 -4.72
CA ARG A 20 9.28 52.42 -4.05
C ARG A 20 8.36 51.80 -3.01
N VAL A 21 8.20 50.49 -3.08
CA VAL A 21 7.51 49.69 -2.07
C VAL A 21 8.56 49.05 -1.16
N TYR A 22 8.39 49.23 0.15
CA TYR A 22 9.28 48.70 1.18
C TYR A 22 8.51 47.81 2.13
N ASN A 23 8.97 46.58 2.35
CA ASN A 23 8.35 45.62 3.26
C ASN A 23 6.83 45.55 3.08
N PRO A 24 6.35 45.15 1.89
CA PRO A 24 4.92 45.10 1.60
C PRO A 24 4.20 44.06 2.46
N THR A 25 2.92 44.26 2.74
CA THR A 25 1.99 43.18 3.10
C THR A 25 1.85 42.17 1.95
N ALA A 26 1.30 40.99 2.21
CA ALA A 26 1.07 39.99 1.18
C ALA A 26 0.15 40.51 0.04
N TRP A 27 -0.82 41.39 0.34
CA TRP A 27 -1.64 42.03 -0.69
C TRP A 27 -0.86 43.04 -1.53
N GLU A 28 -0.11 43.94 -0.89
CA GLU A 28 0.74 44.91 -1.59
C GLU A 28 1.81 44.20 -2.43
N PHE A 29 2.31 43.04 -1.96
CA PHE A 29 3.19 42.17 -2.72
C PHE A 29 2.53 41.68 -4.01
N LEU A 30 1.28 41.19 -3.95
CA LEU A 30 0.53 40.76 -5.14
C LEU A 30 0.26 41.91 -6.12
N GLU A 31 -0.10 43.09 -5.62
CA GLU A 31 -0.35 44.28 -6.46
C GLU A 31 0.91 44.73 -7.19
N ASN A 32 2.05 44.69 -6.51
CA ASN A 32 3.33 45.23 -7.00
C ASN A 32 4.32 44.15 -7.44
N TYR A 33 3.87 42.91 -7.61
CA TYR A 33 4.70 41.73 -7.86
C TYR A 33 5.74 41.96 -8.96
N ASP A 34 5.30 42.41 -10.13
CA ASP A 34 6.17 42.62 -11.30
C ASP A 34 7.30 43.61 -10.98
N THR A 35 7.01 44.66 -10.20
CA THR A 35 8.02 45.66 -9.81
C THR A 35 8.99 45.13 -8.75
N LEU A 36 8.50 44.37 -7.77
CA LEU A 36 9.29 43.83 -6.66
C LEU A 36 10.22 42.71 -7.10
N ILE A 37 9.81 41.94 -8.10
CA ILE A 37 10.49 40.70 -8.53
C ILE A 37 11.26 40.88 -9.86
N SER A 38 11.07 42.00 -10.57
CA SER A 38 11.70 42.35 -11.87
C SER A 38 13.22 42.13 -11.99
N ASN A 39 13.98 42.19 -10.89
CA ASN A 39 15.43 41.98 -10.90
C ASN A 39 15.86 40.55 -10.54
N SER A 40 14.93 39.71 -10.09
CA SER A 40 15.20 38.29 -9.89
C SER A 40 14.89 37.56 -11.19
N GLN A 41 15.76 36.65 -11.61
CA GLN A 41 15.64 35.83 -12.82
C GLN A 41 14.44 34.85 -12.78
N THR A 42 13.37 35.17 -12.05
CA THR A 42 12.20 34.30 -11.87
C THR A 42 11.13 34.64 -12.90
N PRO A 43 10.79 33.71 -13.82
CA PRO A 43 9.89 33.96 -14.94
C PRO A 43 8.40 33.99 -14.55
N PHE A 44 8.07 33.69 -13.30
CA PHE A 44 6.72 33.42 -12.85
C PHE A 44 5.85 34.67 -12.76
N ARG A 45 4.55 34.51 -13.05
CA ARG A 45 3.53 35.56 -12.90
C ARG A 45 2.47 35.14 -11.88
N VAL A 46 1.76 36.08 -11.27
CA VAL A 46 0.74 35.79 -10.21
C VAL A 46 -0.57 36.56 -10.44
N ARG A 47 -0.81 37.02 -11.67
CA ARG A 47 -1.90 37.94 -11.99
C ARG A 47 -3.27 37.26 -11.85
N ASN A 48 -3.39 36.00 -12.26
CA ASN A 48 -4.65 35.28 -12.26
C ASN A 48 -5.18 35.06 -10.84
N PHE A 49 -4.29 34.63 -9.93
CA PHE A 49 -4.65 34.47 -8.52
C PHE A 49 -5.07 35.78 -7.89
N ARG A 50 -4.28 36.85 -8.09
CA ARG A 50 -4.62 38.19 -7.58
C ARG A 50 -5.98 38.66 -8.06
N GLN A 51 -6.28 38.48 -9.35
CA GLN A 51 -7.58 38.85 -9.91
C GLN A 51 -8.72 38.07 -9.25
N LYS A 52 -8.53 36.77 -8.95
CA LYS A 52 -9.53 35.97 -8.24
C LYS A 52 -9.76 36.44 -6.81
N VAL A 53 -8.69 36.74 -6.07
CA VAL A 53 -8.78 37.33 -4.72
C VAL A 53 -9.57 38.65 -4.76
N GLN A 54 -9.30 39.50 -5.74
CA GLN A 54 -10.01 40.77 -5.91
C GLN A 54 -11.49 40.58 -6.29
N GLN A 55 -11.78 39.70 -7.25
CA GLN A 55 -13.15 39.41 -7.70
C GLN A 55 -14.02 38.82 -6.58
N LYS A 56 -13.41 38.05 -5.69
CA LYS A 56 -14.08 37.41 -4.54
C LYS A 56 -14.10 38.27 -3.28
N GLY A 57 -13.55 39.49 -3.31
CA GLY A 57 -13.57 40.38 -2.15
C GLY A 57 -12.71 39.89 -0.98
N LYS A 58 -11.70 39.04 -1.22
CA LYS A 58 -10.88 38.39 -0.18
C LYS A 58 -9.55 39.09 0.05
N GLN A 59 -9.37 40.34 -0.38
CA GLN A 59 -8.11 41.07 -0.22
C GLN A 59 -7.72 41.23 1.25
N ASP A 60 -8.69 41.37 2.13
CA ASP A 60 -8.44 41.66 3.54
C ASP A 60 -7.65 40.56 4.24
N ILE A 61 -7.84 39.28 3.88
CA ILE A 61 -7.07 38.17 4.46
C ILE A 61 -5.56 38.29 4.17
N TYR A 62 -5.19 38.97 3.08
CA TYR A 62 -3.79 39.23 2.69
C TYR A 62 -3.25 40.57 3.23
N LYS A 63 -4.10 41.40 3.83
CA LYS A 63 -3.73 42.67 4.49
C LYS A 63 -3.62 42.54 6.00
N VAL A 64 -4.38 41.62 6.61
CA VAL A 64 -4.43 41.42 8.06
C VAL A 64 -3.02 41.17 8.62
N GLU A 65 -2.71 41.88 9.71
CA GLU A 65 -1.46 41.71 10.43
C GLU A 65 -1.44 40.41 11.27
N GLY A 66 -0.26 40.03 11.73
CA GLY A 66 0.00 38.74 12.37
C GLY A 66 0.74 37.83 11.41
N GLY A 67 1.83 37.19 11.82
CA GLY A 67 2.68 36.44 10.91
C GLY A 67 1.95 35.22 10.33
N HIS A 68 1.50 35.29 9.09
CA HIS A 68 0.81 34.21 8.35
C HIS A 68 1.75 33.54 7.35
N THR A 69 1.31 32.42 6.77
CA THR A 69 1.97 31.79 5.62
C THR A 69 1.00 31.77 4.44
N PHE A 70 1.42 32.34 3.33
CA PHE A 70 0.62 32.49 2.11
C PHE A 70 1.19 31.64 0.99
N PHE A 71 0.34 30.89 0.31
CA PHE A 71 0.70 30.14 -0.87
C PHE A 71 0.09 30.82 -2.10
N ILE A 72 0.92 31.30 -3.01
CA ILE A 72 0.46 32.05 -4.18
C ILE A 72 0.76 31.22 -5.43
N PRO A 73 -0.27 30.66 -6.08
CA PRO A 73 -0.06 29.91 -7.30
C PRO A 73 0.38 30.83 -8.44
N ILE A 74 1.35 30.36 -9.23
CA ILE A 74 1.83 31.04 -10.42
C ILE A 74 0.86 30.83 -11.58
N ASP A 75 0.81 31.79 -12.51
CA ASP A 75 -0.14 31.80 -13.63
C ASP A 75 0.04 30.60 -14.57
N GLU A 76 1.26 30.07 -14.70
CA GLU A 76 1.55 28.84 -15.47
C GLU A 76 0.78 27.63 -14.92
N GLY A 77 0.43 27.66 -13.64
CA GLY A 77 -0.39 26.65 -12.97
C GLY A 77 -1.88 26.73 -13.25
N PHE A 78 -2.35 27.84 -13.82
CA PHE A 78 -3.75 28.09 -14.14
C PHE A 78 -4.02 27.65 -15.58
N GLY A 79 -4.43 26.39 -15.76
CA GLY A 79 -5.11 25.99 -16.99
C GLY A 79 -6.43 26.75 -17.17
N ASN A 80 -6.96 26.81 -18.40
CA ASN A 80 -8.20 27.54 -18.72
C ASN A 80 -9.37 27.19 -17.79
N ASP A 81 -9.50 25.92 -17.38
CA ASP A 81 -10.59 25.45 -16.51
C ASP A 81 -10.32 25.68 -15.01
N ARG A 82 -9.05 25.72 -14.58
CA ARG A 82 -8.64 25.89 -13.16
C ARG A 82 -8.95 27.29 -12.63
N ALA A 83 -8.91 28.30 -13.49
CA ALA A 83 -9.21 29.67 -13.05
C ALA A 83 -10.68 29.81 -12.63
N ALA A 84 -11.60 29.07 -13.28
CA ALA A 84 -13.03 29.15 -12.98
C ALA A 84 -13.39 28.53 -11.62
N SER A 85 -12.66 27.50 -11.20
CA SER A 85 -12.94 26.77 -9.95
C SER A 85 -12.49 27.51 -8.68
N ILE A 86 -11.62 28.52 -8.77
CA ILE A 86 -11.14 29.25 -7.59
C ILE A 86 -12.25 30.15 -7.02
N ASP A 87 -12.77 29.72 -5.89
CA ASP A 87 -13.74 30.42 -5.07
C ASP A 87 -13.13 30.94 -3.76
N GLU A 88 -13.99 31.45 -2.86
CA GLU A 88 -13.58 31.99 -1.57
C GLU A 88 -12.91 30.95 -0.68
N LYS A 89 -13.36 29.68 -0.73
CA LYS A 89 -12.84 28.58 0.09
C LYS A 89 -11.47 28.13 -0.36
N ILE A 90 -11.27 28.06 -1.67
CA ILE A 90 -9.95 27.79 -2.21
C ILE A 90 -8.99 28.92 -1.83
N ILE A 91 -9.39 30.19 -1.92
CA ILE A 91 -8.55 31.31 -1.50
C ILE A 91 -8.18 31.21 -0.02
N ASP A 92 -9.13 30.87 0.86
CA ASP A 92 -8.87 30.64 2.29
C ASP A 92 -7.94 29.44 2.54
N GLY A 93 -8.06 28.41 1.71
CA GLY A 93 -7.20 27.23 1.72
C GLY A 93 -5.73 27.51 1.42
N HIS A 94 -5.42 28.65 0.80
CA HIS A 94 -4.05 29.08 0.49
C HIS A 94 -3.38 29.86 1.63
N VAL A 95 -4.02 29.96 2.80
CA VAL A 95 -3.49 30.73 3.94
C VAL A 95 -3.47 29.87 5.19
N ILE A 96 -2.30 29.78 5.82
CA ILE A 96 -2.14 29.28 7.19
C ILE A 96 -2.09 30.50 8.12
N PRO A 97 -3.10 30.70 8.98
CA PRO A 97 -3.17 31.89 9.81
C PRO A 97 -2.23 31.80 11.02
N LYS A 98 -1.62 32.94 11.37
CA LYS A 98 -0.84 33.17 12.60
C LYS A 98 0.37 32.25 12.79
N GLN A 99 0.87 31.65 11.71
CA GLN A 99 2.13 30.89 11.70
C GLN A 99 2.99 31.30 10.50
N VAL A 100 4.27 31.58 10.74
CA VAL A 100 5.27 31.87 9.71
C VAL A 100 6.12 30.61 9.50
N LEU A 101 5.92 29.94 8.37
CA LEU A 101 6.53 28.65 8.06
C LEU A 101 7.52 28.79 6.91
N PHE A 102 8.81 28.82 7.23
CA PHE A 102 9.88 28.74 6.23
C PHE A 102 10.14 27.27 5.86
N THR A 103 10.53 27.01 4.61
CA THR A 103 10.63 25.64 4.09
C THR A 103 11.57 24.75 4.90
N THR A 104 12.75 25.23 5.28
CA THR A 104 13.78 24.45 6.02
C THR A 104 13.36 24.06 7.45
N PRO A 105 12.97 24.99 8.35
CA PRO A 105 12.65 24.66 9.74
C PRO A 105 11.27 24.00 9.93
N THR A 106 10.39 24.06 8.93
CA THR A 106 9.03 23.51 9.03
C THR A 106 9.08 21.98 9.01
N LYS A 107 8.45 21.35 10.00
CA LYS A 107 8.33 19.89 10.06
C LYS A 107 7.59 19.37 8.83
N LYS A 108 8.16 18.35 8.19
CA LYS A 108 7.59 17.72 6.99
C LYS A 108 6.50 16.73 7.37
N ASP A 109 5.49 16.63 6.50
CA ASP A 109 4.33 15.75 6.61
C ASP A 109 3.56 15.92 7.94
N VAL A 110 3.62 17.13 8.51
CA VAL A 110 2.79 17.55 9.66
C VAL A 110 1.66 18.46 9.15
N PRO A 111 0.40 18.23 9.56
CA PRO A 111 -0.74 19.02 9.12
C PRO A 111 -0.86 20.37 9.84
N TYR A 112 -1.00 21.44 9.07
CA TYR A 112 -1.28 22.81 9.50
C TYR A 112 -2.68 23.21 9.05
N GLN A 113 -3.48 23.80 9.95
CA GLN A 113 -4.84 24.22 9.65
C GLN A 113 -4.83 25.47 8.75
N THR A 114 -5.75 25.53 7.79
CA THR A 114 -5.93 26.69 6.91
C THR A 114 -7.11 27.55 7.35
N LEU A 115 -7.27 28.74 6.75
CA LEU A 115 -8.46 29.58 6.97
C LEU A 115 -9.75 28.94 6.44
N ALA A 116 -9.68 27.97 5.53
CA ALA A 116 -10.87 27.32 4.96
C ALA A 116 -11.74 26.61 6.01
N ASN A 117 -11.14 26.26 7.16
CA ASN A 117 -11.77 25.46 8.22
C ASN A 117 -12.73 26.26 9.11
N GLY A 118 -12.94 27.55 8.84
CA GLY A 118 -13.79 28.42 9.65
C GLY A 118 -15.28 28.03 9.69
N ASP A 119 -15.79 27.36 8.65
CA ASP A 119 -17.25 27.17 8.46
C ASP A 119 -17.73 25.74 8.75
N ASN A 120 -16.89 24.88 9.36
CA ASN A 120 -17.16 23.47 9.73
C ASN A 120 -17.60 22.51 8.59
N ASN A 121 -17.94 23.00 7.39
CA ASN A 121 -18.40 22.19 6.26
C ASN A 121 -17.27 21.63 5.40
N ILE A 122 -16.06 22.17 5.54
CA ILE A 122 -14.86 21.69 4.87
C ILE A 122 -13.71 21.70 5.87
N ARG A 123 -12.84 20.70 5.79
CA ARG A 123 -11.59 20.70 6.55
C ARG A 123 -10.42 20.41 5.65
N VAL A 124 -9.54 21.39 5.56
CA VAL A 124 -8.33 21.38 4.74
C VAL A 124 -7.15 21.57 5.66
N VAL A 125 -6.12 20.76 5.44
CA VAL A 125 -4.83 20.94 6.07
C VAL A 125 -3.75 21.08 5.02
N ILE A 126 -2.72 21.85 5.33
CA ILE A 126 -1.52 21.96 4.53
C ILE A 126 -0.40 21.17 5.18
N LEU A 127 0.38 20.44 4.38
CA LEU A 127 1.60 19.76 4.81
C LEU A 127 2.76 20.20 3.91
N PHE A 128 3.90 20.52 4.51
CA PHE A 128 5.14 20.70 3.76
C PHE A 128 5.81 19.34 3.56
N THR A 129 6.44 19.13 2.41
CA THR A 129 7.29 17.96 2.15
C THR A 129 8.48 18.38 1.30
N GLN A 130 9.48 17.50 1.12
CA GLN A 130 10.67 17.84 0.34
C GLN A 130 11.31 16.62 -0.31
N GLU A 131 11.75 16.77 -1.55
CA GLU A 131 12.49 15.78 -2.32
C GLU A 131 13.97 16.08 -2.33
N GLN A 132 14.79 15.04 -2.36
CA GLN A 132 16.17 15.17 -2.79
C GLN A 132 16.28 14.70 -4.25
N ARG A 133 16.48 15.64 -5.17
CA ARG A 133 16.68 15.39 -6.61
C ARG A 133 18.15 15.58 -6.93
N GLY A 134 18.91 14.49 -6.88
CA GLY A 134 20.37 14.55 -6.99
C GLY A 134 21.00 15.32 -5.82
N ALA A 135 21.64 16.46 -6.14
CA ALA A 135 22.24 17.37 -5.16
C ALA A 135 21.28 18.46 -4.66
N SER A 136 20.10 18.60 -5.28
CA SER A 136 19.15 19.67 -4.98
C SER A 136 18.00 19.17 -4.10
N VAL A 137 17.50 20.04 -3.21
CA VAL A 137 16.27 19.77 -2.44
C VAL A 137 15.12 20.55 -3.05
N VAL A 138 14.09 19.85 -3.51
CA VAL A 138 12.86 20.46 -4.06
C VAL A 138 11.81 20.47 -2.96
N ASN A 139 11.18 21.62 -2.70
CA ASN A 139 10.16 21.74 -1.66
C ASN A 139 8.77 21.69 -2.27
N TYR A 140 7.84 21.02 -1.59
CA TYR A 140 6.45 20.92 -2.02
C TYR A 140 5.51 21.25 -0.88
N VAL A 141 4.28 21.55 -1.25
CA VAL A 141 3.15 21.70 -0.36
C VAL A 141 2.01 20.77 -0.79
N LYS A 142 1.39 20.09 0.17
CA LYS A 142 0.20 19.27 -0.01
C LYS A 142 -0.98 19.98 0.63
N SER A 143 -2.05 20.22 -0.11
CA SER A 143 -3.35 20.48 0.50
C SER A 143 -4.13 19.18 0.58
N HIS A 144 -4.56 18.81 1.77
CA HIS A 144 -5.41 17.64 1.99
C HIS A 144 -6.78 18.10 2.46
N THR A 145 -7.78 17.95 1.60
CA THR A 145 -9.20 18.12 1.93
C THR A 145 -9.69 16.84 2.60
N LEU A 146 -9.78 16.84 3.93
CA LEU A 146 -10.16 15.67 4.75
C LEU A 146 -11.63 15.31 4.56
N PHE A 147 -12.50 16.32 4.52
CA PHE A 147 -13.88 16.17 4.11
C PHE A 147 -14.29 17.40 3.31
N GLY A 148 -15.01 17.13 2.23
CA GLY A 148 -15.50 18.12 1.27
C GLY A 148 -16.94 18.54 1.55
N ASP A 149 -17.36 19.64 0.93
CA ASP A 149 -18.69 20.22 1.03
C ASP A 149 -19.60 19.87 -0.17
N GLY A 150 -19.19 18.90 -1.00
CA GLY A 150 -19.86 18.50 -2.24
C GLY A 150 -19.36 19.26 -3.49
N THR A 151 -18.82 20.46 -3.31
CA THR A 151 -18.15 21.25 -4.36
C THR A 151 -16.64 20.99 -4.39
N HIS A 152 -16.03 20.84 -3.22
CA HIS A 152 -14.61 20.56 -3.06
C HIS A 152 -14.38 19.06 -2.85
N THR A 153 -13.70 18.42 -3.81
CA THR A 153 -13.44 16.97 -3.75
C THR A 153 -12.45 16.65 -2.62
N PRO A 154 -12.74 15.65 -1.75
CA PRO A 154 -11.77 15.18 -0.76
C PRO A 154 -10.49 14.62 -1.40
N GLY A 155 -9.40 14.61 -0.63
CA GLY A 155 -8.10 14.09 -1.03
C GLY A 155 -7.03 15.15 -1.13
N VAL A 156 -5.89 14.75 -1.70
CA VAL A 156 -4.63 15.48 -1.71
C VAL A 156 -4.39 16.10 -3.09
N VAL A 157 -4.10 17.40 -3.07
CA VAL A 157 -3.52 18.13 -4.21
C VAL A 157 -2.11 18.57 -3.81
N LEU A 158 -1.13 18.18 -4.62
CA LEU A 158 0.29 18.46 -4.42
C LEU A 158 0.72 19.62 -5.34
N ALA A 159 1.53 20.55 -4.85
CA ALA A 159 2.15 21.60 -5.66
C ALA A 159 3.61 21.81 -5.27
N GLU A 160 4.50 21.93 -6.26
CA GLU A 160 5.90 22.34 -6.05
C GLU A 160 5.95 23.80 -5.58
N ILE A 161 6.84 24.09 -4.62
CA ILE A 161 7.17 25.45 -4.21
C ILE A 161 8.29 25.97 -5.11
N VAL A 162 7.89 26.68 -6.17
CA VAL A 162 8.81 27.19 -7.21
C VAL A 162 9.66 28.38 -6.72
N LYS A 163 9.18 29.11 -5.70
CA LYS A 163 9.94 30.18 -5.03
C LYS A 163 9.54 30.27 -3.56
N PRO A 164 10.34 29.73 -2.64
CA PRO A 164 10.02 29.72 -1.22
C PRO A 164 10.43 31.03 -0.52
N ASN A 165 9.97 31.18 0.72
CA ASN A 165 10.57 32.04 1.74
C ASN A 165 10.60 33.54 1.42
N ILE A 166 9.61 34.09 0.69
CA ILE A 166 9.55 35.52 0.37
C ILE A 166 8.98 36.27 1.58
N PRO A 167 9.76 37.10 2.29
CA PRO A 167 9.28 37.79 3.48
C PRO A 167 8.34 38.95 3.10
N VAL A 168 7.25 39.08 3.85
CA VAL A 168 6.29 40.20 3.76
C VAL A 168 6.00 40.71 5.17
N LYS A 169 5.47 41.94 5.29
CA LYS A 169 5.22 42.59 6.59
C LYS A 169 4.37 41.74 7.54
N ASN A 170 3.40 41.01 6.99
CA ASN A 170 2.47 40.17 7.72
C ASN A 170 2.75 38.66 7.56
N GLY A 171 3.98 38.25 7.24
CA GLY A 171 4.36 36.84 7.23
C GLY A 171 5.34 36.42 6.13
N VAL A 172 5.07 35.28 5.51
CA VAL A 172 5.89 34.71 4.45
C VAL A 172 5.02 34.25 3.28
N VAL A 173 5.50 34.50 2.06
CA VAL A 173 4.90 34.05 0.81
C VAL A 173 5.75 32.92 0.22
N HIS A 174 5.08 31.87 -0.24
CA HIS A 174 5.64 30.82 -1.09
C HIS A 174 4.91 30.84 -2.43
N LEU A 175 5.64 30.99 -3.52
CA LEU A 175 5.06 30.80 -4.85
C LEU A 175 4.99 29.31 -5.15
N ILE A 176 3.83 28.86 -5.62
CA ILE A 176 3.56 27.44 -5.88
C ILE A 176 3.17 27.19 -7.33
N GLN A 177 3.48 26.00 -7.83
CA GLN A 177 3.29 25.63 -9.23
C GLN A 177 1.82 25.69 -9.68
N LYS A 178 0.85 25.35 -8.81
CA LYS A 178 -0.58 25.30 -9.13
C LYS A 178 -1.46 25.54 -7.91
N PRO A 179 -2.74 25.93 -8.09
CA PRO A 179 -3.65 26.16 -6.97
C PRO A 179 -3.86 24.91 -6.11
N LEU A 180 -3.86 25.10 -4.80
CA LEU A 180 -4.25 24.09 -3.81
C LEU A 180 -5.75 23.79 -3.90
N MET A 181 -6.14 22.60 -3.41
CA MET A 181 -7.53 22.08 -3.38
C MET A 181 -8.22 21.89 -4.74
N VAL A 182 -7.68 22.44 -5.84
CA VAL A 182 -8.27 22.30 -7.17
C VAL A 182 -7.89 20.96 -7.78
N VAL A 183 -8.90 20.13 -8.05
CA VAL A 183 -8.76 18.83 -8.72
C VAL A 183 -9.27 18.96 -10.15
N ASP A 184 -8.37 18.84 -11.13
CA ASP A 184 -8.69 19.08 -12.55
C ASP A 184 -8.03 18.08 -13.53
N GLY A 185 -7.43 17.02 -13.00
CA GLY A 185 -6.86 15.93 -13.78
C GLY A 185 -7.63 14.64 -13.59
N SER A 186 -7.90 13.90 -14.67
CA SER A 186 -8.28 12.48 -14.56
C SER A 186 -7.09 11.68 -14.03
N VAL A 187 -7.32 10.45 -13.56
CA VAL A 187 -6.25 9.54 -13.13
C VAL A 187 -5.20 9.38 -14.24
N LYS A 188 -5.63 9.21 -15.49
CA LYS A 188 -4.74 9.15 -16.65
C LYS A 188 -3.90 10.43 -16.78
N LYS A 189 -4.54 11.61 -16.74
CA LYS A 189 -3.85 12.90 -16.87
C LYS A 189 -2.80 13.08 -15.76
N LEU A 190 -3.10 12.66 -14.52
CA LEU A 190 -2.13 12.72 -13.43
C LEU A 190 -0.95 11.75 -13.63
N LEU A 191 -1.15 10.57 -14.21
CA LEU A 191 -0.05 9.69 -14.61
C LEU A 191 0.79 10.29 -15.74
N GLU A 192 0.14 10.88 -16.74
CA GLU A 192 0.75 11.52 -17.91
C GLU A 192 1.58 12.75 -17.55
N GLU A 193 1.06 13.57 -16.64
CA GLU A 193 1.73 14.77 -16.09
C GLU A 193 2.91 14.41 -15.18
N GLN A 194 3.24 13.11 -15.08
CA GLN A 194 4.42 12.54 -14.44
C GLN A 194 4.61 13.05 -13.01
N LEU A 195 3.62 12.78 -12.14
CA LEU A 195 3.60 13.20 -10.72
C LEU A 195 5.01 13.27 -10.10
N ASP A 196 5.51 14.51 -9.99
CA ASP A 196 6.88 14.88 -9.60
C ASP A 196 7.15 14.69 -8.09
N TYR A 197 6.65 13.62 -7.49
CA TYR A 197 6.80 13.35 -6.05
C TYR A 197 8.09 12.54 -5.76
N ILE A 198 8.32 12.26 -4.48
CA ILE A 198 9.52 11.64 -3.89
C ILE A 198 9.38 10.12 -3.71
N CYS A 199 10.31 9.30 -4.22
CA CYS A 199 10.61 7.97 -3.67
C CYS A 199 11.90 7.97 -2.81
N ASN A 200 12.06 8.96 -1.92
CA ASN A 200 13.04 8.91 -0.81
C ASN A 200 12.52 8.01 0.29
N VAL A 201 13.04 6.82 0.28
CA VAL A 201 12.76 5.84 1.30
C VAL A 201 13.78 5.99 2.40
N GLY A 202 13.58 7.05 3.19
CA GLY A 202 14.27 7.25 4.46
C GLY A 202 13.74 6.39 5.60
N ASN A 203 12.63 5.66 5.42
CA ASN A 203 11.99 4.86 6.49
C ASN A 203 11.48 3.47 6.06
N VAL A 204 11.69 3.04 4.82
CA VAL A 204 11.50 1.62 4.46
C VAL A 204 12.85 1.09 4.04
N ALA A 205 13.63 0.67 5.03
CA ALA A 205 14.78 -0.20 4.79
C ALA A 205 14.37 -1.15 3.67
N ARG A 206 15.18 -1.25 2.62
CA ARG A 206 15.09 -2.41 1.73
C ARG A 206 14.95 -3.59 2.70
N HIS A 207 13.85 -4.31 2.64
CA HIS A 207 13.96 -5.72 2.96
C HIS A 207 14.79 -6.25 1.79
N ASP A 208 16.10 -5.98 1.84
CA ASP A 208 17.05 -6.69 1.05
C ASP A 208 16.73 -8.14 1.33
N ASN A 209 16.62 -8.93 0.27
CA ASN A 209 16.70 -10.37 0.34
C ASN A 209 18.12 -10.76 0.81
N PHE A 210 18.53 -10.30 1.98
CA PHE A 210 19.68 -10.79 2.70
C PHE A 210 19.19 -11.97 3.54
N HIS A 211 19.40 -13.14 2.95
CA HIS A 211 19.55 -14.36 3.71
C HIS A 211 20.62 -14.10 4.78
N ILE A 212 20.21 -13.94 6.04
CA ILE A 212 21.13 -14.15 7.16
C ILE A 212 21.19 -15.68 7.29
N PRO A 213 22.32 -16.33 6.93
CA PRO A 213 22.44 -17.77 7.18
C PRO A 213 22.29 -17.98 8.69
N GLU A 214 21.58 -19.05 9.09
CA GLU A 214 21.32 -19.46 10.49
C GLU A 214 22.58 -19.70 11.35
N TYR A 215 23.78 -19.33 10.89
CA TYR A 215 25.05 -19.60 11.56
C TYR A 215 25.60 -18.48 12.45
N PHE A 216 24.88 -17.36 12.65
CA PHE A 216 25.40 -16.21 13.42
C PHE A 216 24.56 -15.82 14.66
N GLN A 217 23.85 -16.76 15.28
CA GLN A 217 23.17 -16.50 16.57
C GLN A 217 24.05 -16.64 17.82
N GLU A 218 25.32 -17.02 17.67
CA GLU A 218 26.31 -16.95 18.75
C GLU A 218 27.46 -16.05 18.28
N TYR A 219 27.46 -14.79 18.73
CA TYR A 219 28.62 -14.02 19.22
C TYR A 219 28.42 -12.49 19.11
N ASP A 220 28.63 -11.84 20.27
CA ASP A 220 28.99 -10.45 20.57
C ASP A 220 28.19 -9.27 19.94
N PRO A 221 27.44 -8.47 20.75
CA PRO A 221 26.72 -7.27 20.29
C PRO A 221 27.59 -6.11 19.77
N GLY A 222 28.93 -6.24 19.72
CA GLY A 222 29.85 -5.18 19.28
C GLY A 222 30.10 -5.04 17.76
N TYR A 223 29.63 -5.95 16.90
CA TYR A 223 30.07 -5.95 15.49
C TYR A 223 29.44 -4.86 14.61
N PHE A 224 28.25 -4.36 14.96
CA PHE A 224 27.57 -3.30 14.19
C PHE A 224 28.16 -1.90 14.37
N GLN A 225 29.14 -1.73 15.27
CA GLN A 225 29.75 -0.44 15.54
C GLN A 225 30.95 -0.11 14.63
N ARG A 226 31.36 -1.04 13.74
CA ARG A 226 32.61 -0.91 12.96
C ARG A 226 32.46 -0.56 11.48
N TYR A 227 31.24 -0.46 10.95
CA TYR A 227 31.00 -0.06 9.55
C TYR A 227 29.73 0.79 9.40
N PRO A 228 29.76 2.09 9.75
CA PRO A 228 28.61 2.98 9.56
C PRO A 228 28.34 3.30 8.06
N ASP A 229 29.35 3.15 7.19
CA ASP A 229 29.33 3.74 5.85
C ASP A 229 28.88 2.79 4.72
N TYR A 230 28.55 1.53 5.03
CA TYR A 230 28.16 0.54 4.00
C TYR A 230 26.63 0.41 3.79
N LEU A 231 25.81 0.88 4.74
CA LEU A 231 24.36 1.01 4.57
C LEU A 231 23.93 2.42 4.13
N ALA A 232 24.84 3.41 4.20
CA ALA A 232 24.57 4.80 3.85
C ALA A 232 24.71 5.12 2.34
N ASN A 233 25.39 4.26 1.57
CA ASN A 233 25.87 4.61 0.23
C ASN A 233 25.14 3.92 -0.94
N ILE A 234 23.92 3.44 -0.71
CA ILE A 234 23.01 3.07 -1.80
C ILE A 234 21.85 4.09 -1.82
N GLN A 235 22.19 5.37 -1.98
CA GLN A 235 21.22 6.41 -2.34
C GLN A 235 20.99 6.31 -3.85
N TYR A 236 19.95 5.58 -4.25
CA TYR A 236 19.43 5.70 -5.61
C TYR A 236 18.83 7.09 -5.78
N GLN A 237 19.27 7.78 -6.83
CA GLN A 237 18.74 9.08 -7.25
C GLN A 237 17.77 8.81 -8.40
N GLU A 238 16.46 8.96 -8.17
CA GLU A 238 15.50 9.01 -9.26
C GLU A 238 15.85 10.19 -10.16
N GLN A 239 16.10 9.93 -11.45
CA GLN A 239 16.39 10.99 -12.40
C GLN A 239 15.11 11.80 -12.62
N ASP A 240 15.23 13.11 -12.49
CA ASP A 240 14.19 14.10 -12.80
C ASP A 240 12.97 14.15 -11.86
N GLY A 241 12.96 13.40 -10.75
CA GLY A 241 11.96 13.46 -9.66
C GLY A 241 10.51 13.21 -10.08
N ARG A 242 10.31 12.40 -11.12
CA ARG A 242 9.00 11.94 -11.63
C ARG A 242 8.74 10.56 -11.06
N ILE A 243 7.72 10.35 -10.21
CA ILE A 243 7.52 9.04 -9.55
C ILE A 243 6.92 7.98 -10.47
N LEU A 244 5.98 8.37 -11.32
CA LEU A 244 5.12 7.40 -12.00
C LEU A 244 5.52 7.23 -13.46
N SER A 245 6.61 7.85 -13.90
CA SER A 245 7.05 7.82 -15.30
C SER A 245 7.32 6.40 -15.77
N ASN A 246 8.01 5.57 -14.97
CA ASN A 246 8.30 4.18 -15.33
C ASN A 246 7.01 3.37 -15.41
N PHE A 247 6.07 3.59 -14.49
CA PHE A 247 4.79 2.88 -14.50
C PHE A 247 3.97 3.24 -15.73
N PHE A 248 3.84 4.54 -16.00
CA PHE A 248 3.12 5.05 -17.16
C PHE A 248 3.77 4.60 -18.48
N ASN A 249 5.10 4.68 -18.58
CA ASN A 249 5.83 4.21 -19.76
C ASN A 249 5.67 2.69 -19.94
N ALA A 250 5.75 1.90 -18.87
CA ALA A 250 5.51 0.46 -18.94
C ALA A 250 4.10 0.13 -19.46
N ILE A 251 3.08 0.90 -19.06
CA ILE A 251 1.72 0.76 -19.61
C ILE A 251 1.73 1.06 -21.12
N LYS A 252 2.37 2.16 -21.55
CA LYS A 252 2.45 2.52 -22.98
C LYS A 252 3.22 1.48 -23.80
N ASP A 253 4.29 0.93 -23.24
CA ASP A 253 5.14 -0.07 -23.89
C ASP A 253 4.40 -1.42 -24.08
N ALA A 254 3.30 -1.66 -23.34
CA ALA A 254 2.40 -2.78 -23.57
C ALA A 254 1.53 -2.63 -24.84
N GLY A 255 1.71 -1.54 -25.60
CA GLY A 255 1.10 -1.34 -26.91
C GLY A 255 -0.42 -1.13 -26.85
N PRO A 256 -1.20 -1.65 -27.83
CA PRO A 256 -2.64 -1.40 -27.90
C PRO A 256 -3.42 -1.77 -26.64
N ALA A 257 -3.05 -2.86 -25.97
CA ALA A 257 -3.72 -3.28 -24.75
C ALA A 257 -3.42 -2.36 -23.55
N GLY A 258 -2.22 -1.78 -23.50
CA GLY A 258 -1.87 -0.76 -22.54
C GLY A 258 -2.63 0.55 -22.77
N GLU A 259 -2.76 0.97 -24.03
CA GLU A 259 -3.58 2.12 -24.42
C GLU A 259 -5.07 1.94 -24.06
N ASP A 260 -5.60 0.72 -24.20
CA ASP A 260 -6.95 0.40 -23.74
C ASP A 260 -7.08 0.52 -22.21
N PHE A 261 -6.07 0.10 -21.44
CA PHE A 261 -6.03 0.32 -20.00
C PHE A 261 -5.99 1.81 -19.65
N LEU A 262 -5.17 2.62 -20.34
CA LEU A 262 -5.14 4.07 -20.16
C LEU A 262 -6.50 4.71 -20.49
N ARG A 263 -7.20 4.22 -21.53
CA ARG A 263 -8.55 4.67 -21.86
C ARG A 263 -9.54 4.32 -20.74
N THR A 264 -9.40 3.16 -20.09
CA THR A 264 -10.19 2.83 -18.89
C THR A 264 -9.91 3.81 -17.75
N LEU A 265 -8.65 4.20 -17.52
CA LEU A 265 -8.30 5.19 -16.49
C LEU A 265 -8.85 6.59 -16.77
N ASP A 266 -9.04 6.94 -18.04
CA ASP A 266 -9.57 8.24 -18.46
C ASP A 266 -11.10 8.30 -18.38
N LYS A 267 -11.76 7.22 -18.81
CA LYS A 267 -13.24 7.14 -18.90
C LYS A 267 -13.91 6.57 -17.66
N GLY A 268 -13.17 5.88 -16.80
CA GLY A 268 -13.69 5.30 -15.58
C GLY A 268 -14.22 6.38 -14.64
N HIS A 269 -15.19 6.03 -13.81
CA HIS A 269 -15.70 6.86 -12.74
C HIS A 269 -15.50 6.15 -11.40
N ASP A 270 -15.29 6.94 -10.36
CA ASP A 270 -15.05 6.45 -9.00
C ASP A 270 -13.98 5.36 -8.90
N ILE A 271 -12.91 5.50 -9.68
CA ILE A 271 -11.82 4.53 -9.68
C ILE A 271 -10.81 4.81 -8.57
N THR A 272 -10.13 3.76 -8.09
CA THR A 272 -8.93 3.88 -7.25
C THR A 272 -7.78 3.13 -7.90
N LEU A 273 -6.73 3.86 -8.26
CA LEU A 273 -5.50 3.29 -8.79
C LEU A 273 -4.44 3.20 -7.70
N PHE A 274 -3.89 2.01 -7.49
CA PHE A 274 -2.67 1.81 -6.71
C PHE A 274 -1.49 1.86 -7.67
N ALA A 275 -0.76 2.97 -7.72
CA ALA A 275 0.29 3.18 -8.71
C ALA A 275 1.67 2.90 -8.08
N PRO A 276 2.45 1.92 -8.58
CA PRO A 276 3.80 1.68 -8.07
C PRO A 276 4.72 2.85 -8.40
N CYS A 277 5.55 3.24 -7.41
CA CYS A 277 6.57 4.26 -7.59
C CYS A 277 7.68 3.79 -8.55
N ASN A 278 8.48 4.68 -9.13
CA ASN A 278 9.54 4.34 -10.08
C ASN A 278 10.51 3.32 -9.51
N ARG A 279 10.98 3.53 -8.27
CA ARG A 279 11.81 2.57 -7.54
C ARG A 279 11.19 1.18 -7.43
N ALA A 280 9.87 1.05 -7.38
CA ALA A 280 9.18 -0.25 -7.33
C ALA A 280 9.30 -1.03 -8.66
N LEU A 281 9.59 -0.33 -9.75
CA LEU A 281 9.76 -0.90 -11.09
C LEU A 281 11.23 -1.17 -11.45
N GLU A 282 12.16 -0.92 -10.53
CA GLU A 282 13.59 -1.09 -10.76
C GLU A 282 14.10 -2.46 -10.27
N GLY A 283 15.02 -3.06 -11.03
CA GLY A 283 16.01 -3.98 -10.47
C GLY A 283 15.60 -5.45 -10.25
N ASP A 284 14.46 -5.93 -10.76
CA ASP A 284 14.08 -7.35 -10.63
C ASP A 284 14.02 -8.09 -11.99
N LEU A 285 14.73 -9.22 -12.11
CA LEU A 285 14.66 -10.12 -13.26
C LEU A 285 13.24 -10.68 -13.47
N THR A 286 12.53 -10.97 -12.38
CA THR A 286 11.14 -11.45 -12.44
C THR A 286 10.23 -10.37 -13.01
N LEU A 287 10.36 -9.13 -12.53
CA LEU A 287 9.60 -8.00 -13.06
C LEU A 287 9.90 -7.79 -14.55
N ASN A 288 11.16 -7.78 -14.96
CA ASN A 288 11.54 -7.63 -16.36
C ASN A 288 10.97 -8.73 -17.27
N ALA A 289 10.90 -9.96 -16.78
CA ALA A 289 10.26 -11.07 -17.50
C ALA A 289 8.75 -10.84 -17.64
N ILE A 290 8.10 -10.37 -16.58
CA ILE A 290 6.66 -10.05 -16.57
C ILE A 290 6.33 -8.88 -17.50
N LEU A 291 7.12 -7.81 -17.50
CA LEU A 291 6.91 -6.65 -18.38
C LEU A 291 6.98 -7.03 -19.87
N ARG A 292 7.69 -8.11 -20.22
CA ARG A 292 7.75 -8.66 -21.58
C ARG A 292 6.59 -9.62 -21.92
N ASP A 293 5.91 -10.14 -20.90
CA ASP A 293 4.73 -11.01 -21.03
C ASP A 293 3.47 -10.13 -20.94
N THR A 294 3.04 -9.59 -22.08
CA THR A 294 1.93 -8.63 -22.15
C THR A 294 0.64 -9.14 -21.49
N PRO A 295 0.16 -10.37 -21.74
CA PRO A 295 -1.00 -10.91 -21.01
C PRO A 295 -0.84 -10.86 -19.49
N ARG A 296 0.29 -11.33 -18.96
CA ARG A 296 0.55 -11.32 -17.52
C ARG A 296 0.66 -9.91 -16.96
N PHE A 297 1.31 -9.01 -17.68
CA PHE A 297 1.42 -7.61 -17.28
C PHE A 297 0.04 -6.92 -17.24
N LEU A 298 -0.85 -7.18 -18.19
CA LEU A 298 -2.22 -6.64 -18.16
C LEU A 298 -3.02 -7.13 -16.96
N ASP A 299 -2.86 -8.39 -16.58
CA ASP A 299 -3.50 -8.93 -15.37
C ASP A 299 -2.97 -8.23 -14.10
N ILE A 300 -1.69 -7.90 -14.08
CA ILE A 300 -1.08 -7.07 -13.03
C ILE A 300 -1.65 -5.65 -13.05
N LEU A 301 -1.76 -4.99 -14.21
CA LEU A 301 -2.35 -3.65 -14.31
C LEU A 301 -3.79 -3.61 -13.79
N LYS A 302 -4.61 -4.61 -14.17
CA LYS A 302 -5.99 -4.75 -13.67
C LYS A 302 -6.06 -4.97 -12.16
N MET A 303 -5.06 -5.65 -11.56
CA MET A 303 -4.99 -5.84 -10.12
C MET A 303 -4.72 -4.52 -9.37
N HIS A 304 -4.04 -3.56 -10.00
CA HIS A 304 -3.77 -2.26 -9.41
C HIS A 304 -4.96 -1.30 -9.48
N LEU A 305 -6.05 -1.66 -10.18
CA LEU A 305 -7.20 -0.79 -10.38
C LEU A 305 -8.43 -1.35 -9.69
N VAL A 306 -9.01 -0.57 -8.78
CA VAL A 306 -10.35 -0.79 -8.22
C VAL A 306 -11.32 0.12 -8.97
N VAL A 307 -12.47 -0.43 -9.38
CA VAL A 307 -13.52 0.29 -10.13
C VAL A 307 -14.76 0.52 -9.26
N ASP A 308 -15.54 1.54 -9.60
CA ASP A 308 -16.81 1.91 -8.95
C ASP A 308 -16.70 2.12 -7.42
N ASN A 309 -15.50 2.43 -6.93
CA ASN A 309 -15.20 2.63 -5.53
C ASN A 309 -13.96 3.50 -5.31
N ARG A 310 -14.19 4.74 -4.85
CA ARG A 310 -13.14 5.63 -4.30
C ARG A 310 -12.77 5.18 -2.89
N LEU A 311 -11.58 4.61 -2.74
CA LEU A 311 -11.06 4.11 -1.47
C LEU A 311 -10.14 5.14 -0.83
N TYR A 312 -10.72 6.16 -0.19
CA TYR A 312 -9.94 7.06 0.65
C TYR A 312 -9.34 6.32 1.86
N VAL A 313 -8.21 6.78 2.40
CA VAL A 313 -7.63 6.18 3.61
C VAL A 313 -8.63 6.14 4.76
N ASP A 314 -9.38 7.22 4.99
CA ASP A 314 -10.38 7.27 6.06
C ASP A 314 -11.51 6.25 5.86
N LYS A 315 -11.93 6.00 4.61
CA LYS A 315 -12.89 4.95 4.28
C LYS A 315 -12.33 3.57 4.56
N ILE A 316 -11.10 3.30 4.13
CA ILE A 316 -10.40 2.03 4.41
C ILE A 316 -10.29 1.81 5.91
N LEU A 317 -9.92 2.85 6.68
CA LEU A 317 -9.81 2.80 8.12
C LEU A 317 -11.13 2.45 8.79
N GLN A 318 -12.23 3.10 8.37
CA GLN A 318 -13.56 2.85 8.92
C GLN A 318 -13.99 1.40 8.68
N GLU A 319 -13.82 0.89 7.46
CA GLU A 319 -14.19 -0.48 7.09
C GLU A 319 -13.31 -1.55 7.74
N SER A 320 -12.04 -1.22 8.01
CA SER A 320 -11.07 -2.14 8.61
C SER A 320 -11.26 -2.35 10.13
N GLN A 321 -12.14 -1.61 10.79
CA GLN A 321 -12.36 -1.73 12.25
C GLN A 321 -13.01 -3.06 12.66
N ALA A 322 -13.91 -3.59 11.83
CA ALA A 322 -14.70 -4.77 12.16
C ALA A 322 -14.16 -6.08 11.57
N ARG A 323 -13.45 -5.99 10.43
CA ARG A 323 -12.97 -7.14 9.67
C ARG A 323 -11.79 -6.72 8.78
N VAL A 324 -11.09 -7.70 8.22
CA VAL A 324 -10.16 -7.44 7.11
C VAL A 324 -10.95 -6.82 5.97
N PHE A 325 -10.66 -5.56 5.66
CA PHE A 325 -11.28 -4.88 4.54
C PHE A 325 -10.68 -5.38 3.23
N GLN A 326 -11.54 -5.65 2.27
CA GLN A 326 -11.16 -6.09 0.94
C GLN A 326 -11.88 -5.28 -0.12
N ALA A 327 -11.23 -5.08 -1.26
CA ALA A 327 -11.82 -4.43 -2.42
C ALA A 327 -11.57 -5.25 -3.68
N ASN A 328 -12.60 -5.37 -4.52
CA ASN A 328 -12.49 -6.07 -5.80
C ASN A 328 -11.68 -5.22 -6.78
N THR A 329 -10.79 -5.86 -7.52
CA THR A 329 -10.02 -5.19 -8.58
C THR A 329 -10.69 -5.38 -9.94
N LEU A 330 -10.19 -4.68 -10.96
CA LEU A 330 -10.55 -4.93 -12.34
C LEU A 330 -10.10 -6.34 -12.80
N ASN A 331 -9.14 -6.96 -12.08
CA ASN A 331 -8.76 -8.34 -12.32
C ASN A 331 -9.78 -9.27 -11.63
N LYS A 332 -10.59 -9.96 -12.44
CA LYS A 332 -11.71 -10.78 -11.97
C LYS A 332 -11.26 -11.83 -10.95
N GLY A 333 -11.98 -11.94 -9.84
CA GLY A 333 -11.66 -12.86 -8.75
C GLY A 333 -10.39 -12.51 -7.95
N LYS A 334 -9.78 -11.34 -8.17
CA LYS A 334 -8.62 -10.85 -7.42
C LYS A 334 -9.02 -9.63 -6.60
N ASN A 335 -8.84 -9.73 -5.30
CA ASN A 335 -9.12 -8.66 -4.36
C ASN A 335 -7.84 -8.06 -3.79
N LEU A 336 -7.91 -6.80 -3.41
CA LEU A 336 -6.94 -6.16 -2.55
C LEU A 336 -7.36 -6.31 -1.09
N TYR A 337 -6.39 -6.53 -0.22
CA TYR A 337 -6.58 -6.65 1.22
C TYR A 337 -5.84 -5.53 1.92
N PHE A 338 -6.51 -4.86 2.84
CA PHE A 338 -5.96 -3.69 3.50
C PHE A 338 -5.61 -4.01 4.95
N ASN A 339 -4.46 -3.49 5.38
CA ASN A 339 -4.06 -3.53 6.76
C ASN A 339 -3.48 -2.17 7.18
N VAL A 340 -3.78 -1.76 8.40
CA VAL A 340 -3.40 -0.46 8.93
C VAL A 340 -2.55 -0.69 10.17
N ILE A 341 -1.30 -0.28 10.08
CA ILE A 341 -0.38 -0.33 11.20
C ILE A 341 -0.35 1.07 11.81
N THR A 342 -0.87 1.22 13.03
CA THR A 342 -0.82 2.48 13.79
C THR A 342 0.36 2.41 14.75
N SER A 343 1.36 3.29 14.59
CA SER A 343 2.49 3.45 15.51
C SER A 343 2.48 4.88 16.04
N ASP A 344 2.05 5.07 17.30
CA ASP A 344 2.00 6.31 18.10
C ASP A 344 1.41 7.56 17.42
N ILE A 345 2.06 8.07 16.37
CA ILE A 345 1.75 9.31 15.62
C ILE A 345 1.61 9.06 14.11
N ASN A 346 2.19 7.96 13.60
CA ASN A 346 2.19 7.61 12.19
C ASN A 346 1.26 6.42 11.93
N ARG A 347 0.41 6.57 10.91
CA ARG A 347 -0.41 5.49 10.36
C ARG A 347 0.20 5.05 9.05
N THR A 348 0.56 3.78 8.96
CA THR A 348 1.04 3.17 7.73
C THR A 348 -0.07 2.30 7.18
N LEU A 349 -0.61 2.70 6.03
CA LEU A 349 -1.53 1.87 5.27
C LEU A 349 -0.71 0.91 4.40
N THR A 350 -1.02 -0.37 4.50
CA THR A 350 -0.49 -1.41 3.62
C THR A 350 -1.63 -2.02 2.81
N VAL A 351 -1.34 -2.32 1.55
CA VAL A 351 -2.25 -2.98 0.62
C VAL A 351 -1.57 -4.24 0.10
N GLU A 352 -2.32 -5.34 0.11
CA GLU A 352 -1.86 -6.61 -0.41
C GLU A 352 -2.68 -7.04 -1.63
N GLY A 353 -1.99 -7.41 -2.70
CA GLY A 353 -2.58 -7.94 -3.93
C GLY A 353 -1.66 -8.95 -4.60
N GLY A 354 -2.21 -10.11 -5.00
CA GLY A 354 -1.46 -11.14 -5.73
C GLY A 354 -0.23 -11.67 -4.98
N GLY A 355 -0.30 -11.76 -3.64
CA GLY A 355 0.81 -12.21 -2.79
C GLY A 355 1.81 -11.14 -2.37
N VAL A 356 1.74 -9.95 -2.98
CA VAL A 356 2.62 -8.82 -2.68
C VAL A 356 1.97 -7.91 -1.66
N ASN A 357 2.64 -7.72 -0.52
CA ASN A 357 2.31 -6.65 0.42
C ASN A 357 3.09 -5.39 0.07
N ALA A 358 2.39 -4.29 -0.21
CA ALA A 358 2.95 -2.99 -0.56
C ALA A 358 2.53 -1.92 0.46
N THR A 359 3.44 -1.00 0.76
CA THR A 359 3.18 0.16 1.62
C THR A 359 2.64 1.30 0.77
N VAL A 360 1.57 1.94 1.22
CA VAL A 360 1.08 3.19 0.61
C VAL A 360 1.97 4.34 1.08
N ILE A 361 2.77 4.89 0.17
CA ILE A 361 3.73 5.98 0.45
C ILE A 361 3.03 7.33 0.38
N GLN A 362 2.18 7.53 -0.63
CA GLN A 362 1.39 8.75 -0.79
C GLN A 362 -0.07 8.37 -1.03
N PRO A 363 -0.93 8.52 0.00
CA PRO A 363 -2.32 8.22 -0.15
C PRO A 363 -3.11 9.37 -0.78
N ASP A 364 -4.32 9.04 -1.25
CA ASP A 364 -5.42 9.97 -1.49
C ASP A 364 -5.13 11.07 -2.53
N LEU A 365 -4.25 10.86 -3.52
CA LEU A 365 -4.07 11.85 -4.59
C LEU A 365 -5.38 11.99 -5.39
N ALA A 366 -5.97 13.17 -5.32
CA ALA A 366 -7.31 13.40 -5.85
C ALA A 366 -7.26 13.57 -7.37
N ALA A 367 -8.15 12.87 -8.07
CA ALA A 367 -8.42 13.01 -9.49
C ALA A 367 -9.92 13.33 -9.70
N THR A 368 -10.25 13.90 -10.86
CA THR A 368 -11.64 14.26 -11.19
C THR A 368 -12.54 13.03 -11.21
N ASN A 369 -12.00 11.91 -11.69
CA ASN A 369 -12.72 10.66 -11.86
C ASN A 369 -12.33 9.55 -10.87
N GLY A 370 -11.47 9.84 -9.89
CA GLY A 370 -10.98 8.81 -8.98
C GLY A 370 -9.91 9.29 -7.99
N ILE A 371 -9.09 8.34 -7.53
CA ILE A 371 -7.99 8.57 -6.58
C ILE A 371 -6.78 7.74 -7.00
N ILE A 372 -5.58 8.26 -6.75
CA ILE A 372 -4.33 7.50 -6.86
C ILE A 372 -3.71 7.32 -5.46
N HIS A 373 -3.35 6.09 -5.12
CA HIS A 373 -2.46 5.77 -4.00
C HIS A 373 -1.11 5.33 -4.56
N ILE A 374 -0.03 6.02 -4.22
CA ILE A 374 1.31 5.61 -4.63
C ILE A 374 1.82 4.54 -3.67
N ILE A 375 2.28 3.42 -4.23
CA ILE A 375 2.77 2.26 -3.47
C ILE A 375 4.24 1.94 -3.76
N ASP A 376 4.90 1.28 -2.81
CA ASP A 376 6.35 0.99 -2.87
C ASP A 376 6.73 -0.29 -3.63
N ARG A 377 5.74 -1.05 -4.13
CA ARG A 377 5.92 -2.34 -4.81
C ARG A 377 4.86 -2.55 -5.90
N VAL A 378 5.18 -3.36 -6.91
CA VAL A 378 4.22 -3.80 -7.94
C VAL A 378 3.42 -4.98 -7.41
N LEU A 379 2.10 -4.80 -7.23
CA LEU A 379 1.19 -5.87 -6.81
C LEU A 379 1.18 -7.02 -7.84
N GLY A 380 1.09 -8.26 -7.36
CA GLY A 380 1.10 -9.46 -8.21
C GLY A 380 2.48 -9.88 -8.75
N VAL A 381 3.57 -9.20 -8.39
CA VAL A 381 4.95 -9.63 -8.69
C VAL A 381 5.60 -10.21 -7.43
N PRO A 382 5.64 -11.55 -7.28
CA PRO A 382 6.07 -12.17 -6.02
C PRO A 382 7.56 -11.92 -5.74
N TYR A 383 7.86 -11.44 -4.53
CA TYR A 383 9.23 -11.15 -4.06
C TYR A 383 9.64 -11.98 -2.83
N SER A 384 8.71 -12.73 -2.25
CA SER A 384 8.90 -13.49 -1.01
C SER A 384 8.70 -14.99 -1.24
N THR A 385 9.41 -15.83 -0.49
CA THR A 385 9.19 -17.29 -0.50
C THR A 385 7.90 -17.64 0.24
N VAL A 386 7.43 -18.88 0.09
CA VAL A 386 6.30 -19.41 0.89
C VAL A 386 6.58 -19.27 2.39
N LEU A 387 7.83 -19.48 2.83
CA LEU A 387 8.21 -19.29 4.24
C LEU A 387 8.07 -17.83 4.68
N ASP A 388 8.63 -16.90 3.91
CA ASP A 388 8.61 -15.47 4.24
C ASP A 388 7.19 -14.92 4.26
N LYS A 389 6.37 -15.34 3.29
CA LYS A 389 4.97 -14.97 3.23
C LYS A 389 4.21 -15.51 4.45
N LEU A 390 4.40 -16.78 4.79
CA LEU A 390 3.76 -17.40 5.96
C LEU A 390 4.15 -16.70 7.26
N ARG A 391 5.40 -16.25 7.38
CA ARG A 391 5.96 -15.57 8.56
C ARG A 391 5.40 -14.16 8.74
N THR A 392 5.30 -13.40 7.66
CA THR A 392 4.98 -11.96 7.68
C THR A 392 3.48 -11.69 7.63
N ASP A 393 2.68 -12.64 7.15
CA ASP A 393 1.24 -12.47 7.01
C ASP A 393 0.52 -12.58 8.37
N PRO A 394 -0.17 -11.53 8.83
CA PRO A 394 -0.80 -11.51 10.15
C PRO A 394 -1.96 -12.51 10.28
N MET A 395 -2.50 -13.01 9.17
CA MET A 395 -3.59 -13.99 9.19
C MET A 395 -3.10 -15.44 9.27
N LEU A 396 -1.80 -15.69 9.10
CA LEU A 396 -1.24 -17.05 8.97
C LEU A 396 -0.34 -17.43 10.15
N LYS A 397 -0.34 -16.62 11.22
CA LYS A 397 0.57 -16.76 12.37
C LYS A 397 0.42 -18.09 13.10
N ALA A 398 -0.80 -18.62 13.24
CA ALA A 398 -1.05 -19.90 13.89
C ALA A 398 -0.42 -21.05 13.08
N THR A 399 -0.56 -21.04 11.76
CA THR A 399 0.07 -22.05 10.88
C THR A 399 1.59 -21.94 10.89
N TYR A 400 2.13 -20.71 10.84
CA TYR A 400 3.57 -20.47 10.99
C TYR A 400 4.11 -21.04 12.31
N THR A 401 3.42 -20.76 13.42
CA THR A 401 3.82 -21.24 14.76
C THR A 401 3.76 -22.75 14.85
N LEU A 402 2.73 -23.37 14.28
CA LEU A 402 2.57 -24.82 14.25
C LEU A 402 3.72 -25.50 13.49
N GLY A 403 4.12 -24.94 12.34
CA GLY A 403 5.23 -25.45 11.55
C GLY A 403 6.61 -25.30 12.20
N ASN A 404 6.77 -24.36 13.14
CA ASN A 404 8.03 -24.19 13.88
C ASN A 404 8.27 -25.26 14.95
N LEU A 405 7.23 -25.97 15.43
CA LEU A 405 7.36 -26.92 16.55
C LEU A 405 8.38 -28.04 16.29
N GLN A 406 8.59 -28.43 15.03
CA GLN A 406 9.55 -29.45 14.59
C GLN A 406 10.33 -29.04 13.33
N GLY A 407 10.41 -27.74 13.03
CA GLY A 407 11.15 -27.25 11.86
C GLY A 407 10.54 -27.64 10.51
N PHE A 408 9.23 -27.94 10.43
CA PHE A 408 8.53 -28.15 9.15
C PHE A 408 8.73 -26.96 8.21
N ASN A 409 8.75 -25.75 8.76
CA ASN A 409 8.91 -24.50 8.02
C ASN A 409 10.27 -24.40 7.30
N ASN A 410 11.32 -25.10 7.75
CA ASN A 410 12.66 -24.99 7.19
C ASN A 410 12.71 -25.37 5.70
N GLN A 411 11.82 -26.27 5.27
CA GLN A 411 11.75 -26.68 3.86
C GLN A 411 11.13 -25.62 2.94
N LEU A 412 10.30 -24.72 3.48
CA LEU A 412 9.49 -23.77 2.69
C LEU A 412 10.32 -22.63 2.08
N ASN A 413 11.61 -22.57 2.40
CA ASN A 413 12.57 -21.63 1.81
C ASN A 413 13.33 -22.23 0.61
N ASP A 414 13.19 -23.53 0.30
CA ASP A 414 13.89 -24.15 -0.83
C ASP A 414 13.33 -23.65 -2.16
N THR A 415 14.11 -22.86 -2.89
CA THR A 415 13.72 -22.25 -4.17
C THR A 415 13.78 -23.22 -5.36
N ARG A 416 14.34 -24.43 -5.15
CA ARG A 416 14.40 -25.49 -6.17
C ARG A 416 13.10 -26.29 -6.24
N LYS A 417 12.24 -26.17 -5.23
CA LYS A 417 10.93 -26.82 -5.16
C LYS A 417 9.83 -25.85 -5.57
N ARG A 418 8.72 -26.39 -6.07
CA ARG A 418 7.48 -25.64 -6.29
C ARG A 418 6.42 -26.14 -5.33
N PHE A 419 6.03 -25.26 -4.42
CA PHE A 419 5.04 -25.55 -3.38
C PHE A 419 3.66 -25.10 -3.82
N THR A 420 2.65 -25.89 -3.49
CA THR A 420 1.26 -25.41 -3.36
C THR A 420 0.84 -25.67 -1.93
N PHE A 421 0.75 -24.61 -1.13
CA PHE A 421 0.47 -24.72 0.30
C PHE A 421 -0.95 -24.23 0.61
N PHE A 422 -1.80 -25.15 1.05
CA PHE A 422 -3.14 -24.82 1.55
C PHE A 422 -3.02 -24.41 3.02
N VAL A 423 -3.02 -23.11 3.30
CA VAL A 423 -2.72 -22.58 4.63
C VAL A 423 -4.01 -22.21 5.36
N PRO A 424 -4.39 -22.91 6.44
CA PRO A 424 -5.52 -22.48 7.26
C PRO A 424 -5.16 -21.16 7.95
N ARG A 425 -6.01 -20.14 7.83
CA ARG A 425 -5.79 -18.88 8.55
C ARG A 425 -6.11 -19.02 10.05
N ASP A 426 -5.71 -18.04 10.84
CA ASP A 426 -5.91 -18.03 12.29
C ASP A 426 -7.37 -18.24 12.70
N LYS A 427 -8.33 -17.67 11.95
CA LYS A 427 -9.77 -17.93 12.15
C LYS A 427 -10.13 -19.41 11.94
N ALA A 428 -9.56 -20.06 10.93
CA ALA A 428 -9.81 -21.48 10.65
C ALA A 428 -9.37 -22.37 11.83
N TRP A 429 -8.22 -22.05 12.43
CA TRP A 429 -7.75 -22.74 13.64
C TRP A 429 -8.60 -22.44 14.86
N PHE A 430 -9.08 -21.20 15.01
CA PHE A 430 -10.02 -20.84 16.07
C PHE A 430 -11.33 -21.61 15.96
N ASP A 431 -11.94 -21.65 14.77
CA ASP A 431 -13.17 -22.40 14.52
C ASP A 431 -12.95 -23.91 14.74
N ALA A 432 -11.83 -24.45 14.25
CA ALA A 432 -11.45 -25.84 14.49
C ALA A 432 -11.24 -26.15 15.98
N LYS A 433 -10.76 -25.20 16.79
CA LYS A 433 -10.63 -25.37 18.24
C LYS A 433 -11.98 -25.52 18.94
N VAL A 434 -13.01 -24.87 18.41
CA VAL A 434 -14.40 -25.01 18.90
C VAL A 434 -14.96 -26.36 18.48
N ALA A 435 -14.75 -26.77 17.23
CA ALA A 435 -15.28 -28.02 16.70
C ALA A 435 -14.56 -29.28 17.24
N LEU A 436 -13.24 -29.20 17.42
CA LEU A 436 -12.34 -30.32 17.75
C LEU A 436 -11.36 -29.96 18.89
N PRO A 437 -11.85 -29.63 20.10
CA PRO A 437 -11.05 -29.02 21.15
C PRO A 437 -9.87 -29.90 21.60
N SER A 438 -10.10 -31.20 21.79
CA SER A 438 -9.06 -32.14 22.21
C SER A 438 -7.97 -32.34 21.14
N ALA A 439 -8.40 -32.46 19.88
CA ALA A 439 -7.50 -32.70 18.75
C ALA A 439 -6.61 -31.45 18.52
N ILE A 440 -7.21 -30.27 18.43
CA ILE A 440 -6.48 -29.01 18.25
C ILE A 440 -5.57 -28.71 19.44
N LYS A 441 -6.02 -28.93 20.69
CA LYS A 441 -5.14 -28.73 21.85
C LYS A 441 -3.87 -29.57 21.76
N LYS A 442 -4.00 -30.86 21.42
CA LYS A 442 -2.85 -31.75 21.24
C LYS A 442 -1.97 -31.30 20.08
N LEU A 443 -2.56 -30.89 18.95
CA LEU A 443 -1.82 -30.47 17.77
C LEU A 443 -0.79 -29.36 18.06
N PHE A 444 -1.11 -28.43 18.96
CA PHE A 444 -0.23 -27.31 19.34
C PHE A 444 0.67 -27.59 20.57
N MET A 445 0.69 -28.83 21.07
CA MET A 445 1.57 -29.25 22.16
C MET A 445 2.83 -29.93 21.62
N LYS A 446 3.99 -29.65 22.24
CA LYS A 446 5.30 -30.13 21.78
C LYS A 446 5.39 -31.66 21.76
N GLU A 447 4.71 -32.33 22.69
CA GLU A 447 4.68 -33.79 22.84
C GLU A 447 3.98 -34.49 21.67
N TYR A 448 3.14 -33.78 20.92
CA TYR A 448 2.37 -34.30 19.79
C TYR A 448 2.79 -33.68 18.46
N ALA A 449 3.97 -33.05 18.40
CA ALA A 449 4.38 -32.28 17.24
C ALA A 449 4.55 -33.14 15.96
N TYR A 450 4.65 -34.48 16.07
CA TYR A 450 4.51 -35.37 14.92
C TYR A 450 3.15 -35.22 14.21
N HIS A 451 2.05 -35.09 14.95
CA HIS A 451 0.73 -34.83 14.36
C HIS A 451 0.69 -33.46 13.69
N ALA A 452 1.35 -32.44 14.28
CA ALA A 452 1.48 -31.12 13.67
C ALA A 452 2.14 -31.20 12.29
N THR A 453 3.31 -31.83 12.22
CA THR A 453 4.03 -32.06 10.96
C THR A 453 3.18 -32.87 9.98
N SER A 454 2.58 -33.98 10.42
CA SER A 454 1.70 -34.80 9.58
C SER A 454 0.54 -34.02 8.98
N THR A 455 -0.08 -33.14 9.77
CA THR A 455 -1.18 -32.32 9.33
C THR A 455 -0.68 -31.31 8.30
N LEU A 456 0.42 -30.61 8.55
CA LEU A 456 0.96 -29.61 7.62
C LEU A 456 1.48 -30.23 6.31
N GLU A 457 2.09 -31.42 6.35
CA GLU A 457 2.52 -32.15 5.16
C GLU A 457 1.35 -32.50 4.23
N ARG A 458 0.16 -32.79 4.78
CA ARG A 458 -1.07 -33.01 3.98
C ARG A 458 -1.53 -31.75 3.27
N HIS A 459 -1.25 -30.58 3.84
CA HIS A 459 -1.59 -29.29 3.26
C HIS A 459 -0.53 -28.82 2.23
N LEU A 460 0.64 -29.46 2.19
CA LEU A 460 1.76 -29.07 1.35
C LEU A 460 1.91 -30.03 0.16
N VAL A 461 1.56 -29.53 -1.02
CA VAL A 461 1.81 -30.19 -2.30
C VAL A 461 3.19 -29.76 -2.81
N ILE A 462 3.98 -30.72 -3.26
CA ILE A 462 5.32 -30.50 -3.83
C ILE A 462 5.34 -31.17 -5.20
N ALA A 463 5.44 -30.37 -6.25
CA ALA A 463 5.38 -30.87 -7.63
C ALA A 463 6.36 -30.10 -8.54
N ALA A 464 6.40 -30.45 -9.81
CA ALA A 464 7.19 -29.75 -10.82
C ALA A 464 6.67 -28.32 -11.08
N GLU A 465 5.36 -28.12 -10.91
CA GLU A 465 4.67 -26.83 -11.02
C GLU A 465 3.76 -26.61 -9.80
N SER A 466 3.54 -25.35 -9.43
CA SER A 466 2.51 -24.98 -8.45
C SER A 466 1.14 -24.98 -9.10
N TYR A 467 0.11 -25.28 -8.31
CA TYR A 467 -1.26 -25.44 -8.78
C TYR A 467 -2.08 -24.22 -8.37
N SER A 468 -2.62 -23.46 -9.34
CA SER A 468 -3.59 -22.41 -9.05
C SER A 468 -4.99 -23.00 -8.79
N MET A 469 -5.90 -22.24 -8.18
CA MET A 469 -7.28 -22.70 -7.97
C MET A 469 -8.00 -23.03 -9.27
N GLU A 470 -7.74 -22.25 -10.33
CA GLU A 470 -8.26 -22.45 -11.67
C GLU A 470 -7.71 -23.75 -12.26
N LYS A 471 -6.41 -24.02 -12.09
CA LYS A 471 -5.79 -25.27 -12.54
C LYS A 471 -6.36 -26.48 -11.82
N ILE A 472 -6.52 -26.40 -10.49
CA ILE A 472 -7.13 -27.49 -9.70
C ILE A 472 -8.57 -27.74 -10.16
N LYS A 473 -9.36 -26.67 -10.37
CA LYS A 473 -10.72 -26.77 -10.91
C LYS A 473 -10.75 -27.42 -12.29
N GLN A 474 -9.86 -27.02 -13.20
CA GLN A 474 -9.73 -27.64 -14.52
C GLN A 474 -9.41 -29.13 -14.40
N LEU A 475 -8.45 -29.51 -13.55
CA LEU A 475 -8.10 -30.91 -13.31
C LEU A 475 -9.26 -31.71 -12.71
N SER A 476 -10.05 -31.11 -11.81
CA SER A 476 -11.29 -31.71 -11.29
C SER A 476 -12.34 -31.92 -12.40
N ASN A 477 -12.40 -31.04 -13.40
CA ASN A 477 -13.30 -31.20 -14.53
C ASN A 477 -12.80 -32.24 -15.54
N ASP A 478 -11.47 -32.28 -15.76
CA ASP A 478 -10.79 -33.10 -16.77
C ASP A 478 -10.55 -34.55 -16.33
N SER A 479 -10.58 -34.87 -15.03
CA SER A 479 -10.54 -36.25 -14.49
C SER A 479 -11.76 -37.13 -14.88
N ASN A 480 -12.43 -36.72 -15.96
CA ASN A 480 -13.52 -37.31 -16.68
C ASN A 480 -13.10 -38.58 -17.45
N THR A 481 -12.37 -39.49 -16.80
CA THR A 481 -12.16 -40.84 -17.34
C THR A 481 -13.42 -41.67 -17.10
N PHE A 482 -14.23 -41.78 -18.15
CA PHE A 482 -15.10 -42.90 -18.52
C PHE A 482 -15.63 -43.79 -17.36
N GLY A 483 -16.88 -43.57 -16.92
CA GLY A 483 -17.72 -44.70 -16.48
C GLY A 483 -18.49 -44.64 -15.15
N THR A 484 -18.44 -43.57 -14.34
CA THR A 484 -19.21 -43.56 -13.07
C THR A 484 -20.18 -42.40 -13.00
N PHE A 485 -21.45 -42.67 -13.30
CA PHE A 485 -22.55 -41.74 -13.09
C PHE A 485 -22.64 -41.37 -11.60
N GLY A 486 -22.41 -40.10 -11.26
CA GLY A 486 -22.83 -39.52 -9.97
C GLY A 486 -21.76 -39.33 -8.87
N GLN A 487 -20.49 -39.68 -9.08
CA GLN A 487 -19.43 -39.32 -8.12
C GLN A 487 -18.77 -37.99 -8.49
N GLN A 488 -18.70 -37.07 -7.53
CA GLN A 488 -17.98 -35.80 -7.67
C GLN A 488 -16.49 -36.09 -7.91
N ARG A 489 -15.90 -35.37 -8.87
CA ARG A 489 -14.60 -35.68 -9.45
C ARG A 489 -13.45 -35.10 -8.61
N GLU A 490 -12.84 -35.93 -7.78
CA GLU A 490 -11.64 -35.56 -7.02
C GLU A 490 -10.39 -35.54 -7.92
N VAL A 491 -9.56 -34.51 -7.79
CA VAL A 491 -8.18 -34.50 -8.28
C VAL A 491 -7.27 -35.05 -7.18
N GLU A 492 -6.26 -35.82 -7.58
CA GLU A 492 -5.24 -36.35 -6.67
C GLU A 492 -3.95 -35.52 -6.80
N LEU A 493 -3.61 -34.77 -5.76
CA LEU A 493 -2.42 -33.91 -5.71
C LEU A 493 -1.29 -34.57 -4.90
N PRO A 494 -0.03 -34.57 -5.37
CA PRO A 494 1.09 -35.16 -4.66
C PRO A 494 1.51 -34.29 -3.47
N THR A 495 1.28 -34.78 -2.26
CA THR A 495 1.71 -34.12 -1.01
C THR A 495 3.01 -34.69 -0.49
N ALA A 496 3.67 -33.98 0.43
CA ALA A 496 4.89 -34.47 1.08
C ALA A 496 4.74 -35.85 1.76
N ARG A 497 3.51 -36.25 2.14
CA ARG A 497 3.21 -37.49 2.88
C ARG A 497 2.35 -38.51 2.11
N GLY A 498 2.06 -38.27 0.84
CA GLY A 498 1.17 -39.14 0.05
C GLY A 498 0.37 -38.33 -0.96
N SER A 499 -0.94 -38.51 -1.01
CA SER A 499 -1.81 -37.74 -1.90
C SER A 499 -2.95 -37.03 -1.17
N LEU A 500 -3.30 -35.85 -1.66
CA LEU A 500 -4.47 -35.08 -1.24
C LEU A 500 -5.53 -35.19 -2.34
N ARG A 501 -6.65 -35.82 -2.01
CA ARG A 501 -7.82 -35.90 -2.89
C ARG A 501 -8.84 -34.84 -2.50
N LEU A 502 -9.15 -33.96 -3.44
CA LEU A 502 -10.10 -32.88 -3.26
C LEU A 502 -10.69 -32.49 -4.61
N TYR A 503 -11.72 -31.66 -4.63
CA TYR A 503 -12.15 -30.98 -5.84
C TYR A 503 -12.49 -29.53 -5.54
N VAL A 504 -12.53 -28.69 -6.59
CA VAL A 504 -12.76 -27.26 -6.46
C VAL A 504 -14.04 -26.85 -7.18
N GLU A 505 -14.92 -26.18 -6.45
CA GLU A 505 -16.08 -25.46 -6.97
C GLU A 505 -15.74 -23.97 -7.05
N GLU A 506 -16.29 -23.28 -8.05
CA GLU A 506 -16.26 -21.83 -8.14
C GLU A 506 -17.70 -21.33 -7.95
N ARG A 507 -17.93 -20.52 -6.92
CA ARG A 507 -19.19 -19.79 -6.75
C ARG A 507 -19.07 -18.43 -7.42
N GLN A 508 -20.03 -18.10 -8.25
CA GLN A 508 -20.35 -16.72 -8.56
C GLN A 508 -21.18 -16.17 -7.41
N ASP A 509 -20.76 -15.03 -6.83
CA ASP A 509 -21.54 -14.35 -5.81
C ASP A 509 -22.80 -13.73 -6.43
N ASN A 510 -23.89 -14.51 -6.49
CA ASN A 510 -25.20 -14.09 -7.02
C ASN A 510 -25.89 -12.98 -6.19
N MET A 511 -25.24 -12.47 -5.14
CA MET A 511 -25.83 -11.47 -4.23
C MET A 511 -25.71 -10.05 -4.78
N ASP A 512 -24.84 -9.84 -5.78
CA ASP A 512 -24.79 -8.63 -6.61
C ASP A 512 -24.64 -9.06 -8.08
N PRO A 513 -25.65 -8.82 -8.94
CA PRO A 513 -25.61 -9.20 -10.36
C PRO A 513 -24.49 -8.50 -11.15
N ASN A 514 -23.81 -7.50 -10.57
CA ASN A 514 -22.64 -6.84 -11.14
C ASN A 514 -21.31 -7.29 -10.50
N SER A 515 -21.32 -8.12 -9.45
CA SER A 515 -20.10 -8.65 -8.86
C SER A 515 -19.68 -9.94 -9.55
N ASP A 516 -18.68 -9.82 -10.44
CA ASP A 516 -17.95 -10.94 -11.04
C ASP A 516 -16.91 -11.53 -10.04
N SER A 517 -17.19 -11.45 -8.73
CA SER A 517 -16.33 -12.01 -7.69
C SER A 517 -16.57 -13.50 -7.64
N SER A 518 -15.65 -14.26 -8.23
CA SER A 518 -15.67 -15.70 -8.10
C SER A 518 -14.92 -16.12 -6.83
N SER A 519 -15.62 -16.83 -5.95
CA SER A 519 -15.03 -17.41 -4.75
C SER A 519 -14.81 -18.91 -4.96
N PHE A 520 -13.66 -19.41 -4.54
CA PHE A 520 -13.38 -20.84 -4.64
C PHE A 520 -13.79 -21.57 -3.35
N ILE A 521 -14.33 -22.77 -3.53
CA ILE A 521 -14.63 -23.69 -2.44
C ILE A 521 -13.91 -25.00 -2.73
N ILE A 522 -13.03 -25.39 -1.82
CA ILE A 522 -12.42 -26.71 -1.84
C ILE A 522 -13.37 -27.66 -1.15
N VAL A 523 -13.64 -28.80 -1.76
CA VAL A 523 -14.36 -29.89 -1.13
C VAL A 523 -13.42 -31.04 -0.84
N TRP A 524 -13.31 -31.39 0.44
CA TRP A 524 -12.41 -32.41 0.94
C TRP A 524 -13.13 -33.35 1.89
N LYS A 525 -13.20 -34.65 1.55
CA LYS A 525 -13.92 -35.66 2.33
C LYS A 525 -15.37 -35.23 2.68
N GLY A 526 -16.06 -34.63 1.71
CA GLY A 526 -17.43 -34.12 1.85
C GLY A 526 -17.58 -32.76 2.55
N GLU A 527 -16.50 -32.20 3.12
CA GLU A 527 -16.54 -30.87 3.76
C GLU A 527 -16.30 -29.77 2.75
N LYS A 528 -17.11 -28.71 2.79
CA LYS A 528 -16.93 -27.52 1.97
C LYS A 528 -16.09 -26.49 2.72
N ILE A 529 -14.93 -26.17 2.16
CA ILE A 529 -13.92 -25.29 2.75
C ILE A 529 -13.76 -24.06 1.84
N PRO A 530 -14.28 -22.90 2.25
CA PRO A 530 -14.07 -21.65 1.52
C PRO A 530 -12.58 -21.30 1.42
N VAL A 531 -12.17 -20.83 0.25
CA VAL A 531 -10.83 -20.27 0.02
C VAL A 531 -10.92 -18.76 0.21
N PHE A 532 -10.35 -18.26 1.30
CA PHE A 532 -10.39 -16.85 1.67
C PHE A 532 -9.46 -15.99 0.79
N ARG A 533 -8.24 -16.47 0.49
CA ARG A 533 -7.32 -15.86 -0.48
C ARG A 533 -6.78 -16.92 -1.43
N PRO A 534 -7.27 -16.99 -2.68
CA PRO A 534 -6.72 -17.89 -3.66
C PRO A 534 -5.43 -17.32 -4.27
N ASN A 535 -4.51 -18.20 -4.67
CA ASN A 535 -3.41 -17.85 -5.58
C ASN A 535 -2.48 -16.73 -5.07
N VAL A 536 -2.07 -16.81 -3.80
CA VAL A 536 -1.07 -15.91 -3.20
C VAL A 536 0.31 -16.35 -3.73
N GLU A 537 0.80 -15.70 -4.79
CA GLU A 537 2.06 -16.08 -5.44
C GLU A 537 3.27 -15.80 -4.55
N CYS A 538 4.23 -16.73 -4.57
CA CYS A 538 5.53 -16.66 -3.91
C CYS A 538 6.63 -17.04 -4.91
N THR A 539 7.88 -16.70 -4.65
CA THR A 539 9.00 -16.97 -5.56
C THR A 539 9.25 -18.47 -5.80
N ASN A 540 8.85 -19.32 -4.85
CA ASN A 540 9.00 -20.78 -4.90
C ASN A 540 7.66 -21.55 -4.79
N GLY A 541 6.52 -20.89 -5.03
CA GLY A 541 5.23 -21.59 -4.96
C GLY A 541 4.02 -20.67 -4.87
N ILE A 542 2.90 -21.24 -4.45
CA ILE A 542 1.62 -20.55 -4.25
C ILE A 542 1.05 -20.94 -2.89
N ILE A 543 0.47 -19.98 -2.19
CA ILE A 543 -0.35 -20.19 -1.00
C ILE A 543 -1.84 -20.04 -1.36
N HIS A 544 -2.67 -20.95 -0.87
CA HIS A 544 -4.13 -20.78 -0.82
C HIS A 544 -4.56 -20.66 0.64
N VAL A 545 -5.08 -19.51 1.02
CA VAL A 545 -5.53 -19.28 2.40
C VAL A 545 -6.95 -19.83 2.54
N ILE A 546 -7.15 -20.80 3.44
CA ILE A 546 -8.40 -21.55 3.57
C ILE A 546 -9.06 -21.34 4.94
N ASP A 547 -10.37 -21.50 4.99
CA ASP A 547 -11.20 -21.26 6.19
C ASP A 547 -11.40 -22.48 7.11
N ALA A 548 -10.82 -23.64 6.76
CA ALA A 548 -10.77 -24.81 7.65
C ALA A 548 -9.52 -25.66 7.35
N PRO A 549 -8.87 -26.27 8.36
CA PRO A 549 -7.79 -27.21 8.12
C PRO A 549 -8.32 -28.53 7.54
N PHE A 550 -7.52 -29.19 6.69
CA PHE A 550 -7.70 -30.58 6.26
C PHE A 550 -7.43 -31.55 7.43
N LEU A 551 -8.29 -31.50 8.44
CA LEU A 551 -8.19 -32.24 9.68
C LEU A 551 -9.54 -32.86 10.05
N LYS A 552 -9.53 -34.13 10.44
CA LYS A 552 -10.65 -34.82 11.07
C LYS A 552 -10.25 -35.27 12.47
N GLU A 553 -11.22 -35.50 13.34
CA GLU A 553 -10.97 -35.95 14.72
C GLU A 553 -10.14 -37.24 14.80
N SER A 554 -10.37 -38.16 13.86
CA SER A 554 -9.65 -39.43 13.75
C SER A 554 -8.17 -39.29 13.39
N ASP A 555 -7.70 -38.13 12.92
CA ASP A 555 -6.29 -37.91 12.58
C ASP A 555 -5.40 -37.73 13.82
N ILE A 556 -5.99 -37.38 14.97
CA ILE A 556 -5.28 -37.14 16.24
C ILE A 556 -5.75 -38.15 17.28
N GLN A 557 -5.55 -39.44 16.99
CA GLN A 557 -5.73 -40.50 17.96
C GLN A 557 -4.45 -40.71 18.75
N VAL A 558 -4.56 -40.56 20.07
CA VAL A 558 -3.56 -41.03 21.01
C VAL A 558 -4.13 -42.33 21.54
N SER A 559 -3.55 -43.47 21.18
CA SER A 559 -3.85 -44.70 21.90
C SER A 559 -3.66 -44.42 23.38
N ALA A 560 -4.69 -44.68 24.18
CA ALA A 560 -4.56 -44.70 25.62
C ALA A 560 -3.62 -45.87 25.97
N ALA A 561 -2.31 -45.64 25.87
CA ALA A 561 -1.39 -46.40 26.67
C ALA A 561 -1.83 -46.12 28.11
N TYR A 562 -2.45 -47.11 28.75
CA TYR A 562 -2.70 -47.08 30.17
C TYR A 562 -1.36 -46.77 30.83
N VAL A 563 -1.15 -45.52 31.24
CA VAL A 563 -0.18 -45.22 32.28
C VAL A 563 -0.82 -45.80 33.51
N ILE A 564 -0.55 -47.08 33.76
CA ILE A 564 -0.85 -47.72 35.02
C ILE A 564 -0.11 -46.88 36.04
N ALA A 565 -0.86 -46.09 36.82
CA ALA A 565 -0.26 -45.29 37.85
C ALA A 565 0.61 -46.22 38.73
N PRO A 566 1.81 -45.81 39.18
CA PRO A 566 2.77 -46.71 39.83
C PRO A 566 2.18 -47.47 41.03
N HIS A 567 1.13 -46.93 41.65
CA HIS A 567 0.34 -47.56 42.71
C HIS A 567 -0.50 -48.76 42.24
N VAL A 568 -1.05 -48.72 41.02
CA VAL A 568 -1.82 -49.85 40.43
C VAL A 568 -0.87 -50.96 39.95
N ALA A 569 0.33 -50.60 39.46
CA ALA A 569 1.37 -51.58 39.11
C ALA A 569 1.92 -52.32 40.35
N MET A 570 2.10 -51.61 41.47
CA MET A 570 2.46 -52.21 42.77
C MET A 570 1.35 -53.14 43.31
N PHE A 571 0.08 -52.81 43.08
CA PHE A 571 -1.04 -53.63 43.51
C PHE A 571 -1.08 -54.98 42.76
N ILE A 572 -0.83 -54.97 41.45
CA ILE A 572 -0.77 -56.18 40.62
C ILE A 572 0.45 -57.05 40.97
N LEU A 573 1.61 -56.44 41.26
CA LEU A 573 2.79 -57.17 41.76
C LEU A 573 2.58 -57.78 43.15
N SER A 574 1.81 -57.12 44.04
CA SER A 574 1.53 -57.66 45.37
C SER A 574 0.61 -58.88 45.38
N ILE A 575 -0.28 -59.00 44.38
CA ILE A 575 -1.17 -60.16 44.23
C ILE A 575 -0.41 -61.37 43.67
N ILE A 576 0.63 -61.15 42.84
CA ILE A 576 1.45 -62.22 42.25
C ILE A 576 2.47 -62.80 43.25
N VAL A 577 2.79 -62.08 44.34
CA VAL A 577 3.69 -62.57 45.42
C VAL A 577 2.92 -63.33 46.52
N LEU A 578 1.59 -63.42 46.43
CA LEU A 578 0.72 -64.06 47.43
C LEU A 578 0.01 -65.34 46.92
N VAL A 579 0.45 -65.88 45.78
CA VAL A 579 0.12 -67.22 45.25
C VAL A 579 1.43 -67.98 45.09
#